data_AF-A0A8S2FS15-F1
#
_entry.id   AF-A0A8S2FS15-F1
#
_cell.length_a   1.000
_cell.length_b   1.000
_cell.length_c   1.000
_cell.angle_alpha   90.00
_cell.angle_beta   90.00
_cell.angle_gamma   90.00
#
_symmetry.space_group_name_H-M   'P 1'
#
loop_
_entity.id
_entity.type
_entity.pdbx_description
1 polymer ?
#
loop_
_entity_poly.entity_id
_entity_poly.type
_entity_poly.pdbx_seq_one_letter_code
_entity_poly.pdbx_strand_id
1 'polypeptide(L)'
;TLKKIKADFKSQAYKAQNEDDSIRHIQQKWLEKLSEAKYVGGAIQFCSTIPSLIVIVFTEASLRLYNALVHQPGTVVSWDATGSIVRNNNNDLRLYYELTLSVPNTAPHDRLIPISFLIPSDHSQPIIDFWLSKLKYGYKVIFLQKTFPVSKYMISDRSFVLIRASLHQFNEESYRDYFIRAFKIVNDDTSQINENKTIIISCTAHMMKHFRIKIVNKFLVKELHELGMWSLSLLLNTSHWNDMLQN
;
A
#
# COMPACT_ATOMS: atom_id res chain seq x y z
N THR A 1 -14.29 13.26 2.98
CA THR A 1 -13.01 12.72 2.46
C THR A 1 -12.69 11.38 3.10
N LEU A 2 -11.91 10.53 2.42
CA LEU A 2 -11.51 9.18 2.89
C LEU A 2 -10.90 9.18 4.31
N LYS A 3 -10.17 10.23 4.69
CA LYS A 3 -9.66 10.42 6.08
C LYS A 3 -10.76 10.46 7.14
N LYS A 4 -11.89 11.11 6.85
CA LYS A 4 -13.05 11.18 7.77
C LYS A 4 -13.68 9.79 7.94
N ILE A 5 -13.82 9.06 6.84
CA ILE A 5 -14.39 7.70 6.84
C ILE A 5 -13.52 6.73 7.64
N LYS A 6 -12.20 6.84 7.49
CA LYS A 6 -11.22 6.13 8.32
C LYS A 6 -11.37 6.47 9.81
N ALA A 7 -11.51 7.75 10.15
CA ALA A 7 -11.69 8.19 11.54
C ALA A 7 -13.00 7.66 12.14
N ASP A 8 -14.08 7.68 11.36
CA ASP A 8 -15.40 7.16 11.77
C ASP A 8 -15.31 5.64 12.05
N PHE A 9 -14.73 4.85 11.13
CA PHE A 9 -14.55 3.41 11.34
C PHE A 9 -13.67 3.10 12.55
N LYS A 10 -12.56 3.83 12.71
CA LYS A 10 -11.69 3.68 13.87
C LYS A 10 -12.45 3.96 15.17
N SER A 11 -13.20 5.05 15.25
CA SER A 11 -14.00 5.38 16.44
C SER A 11 -15.05 4.31 16.76
N GLN A 12 -15.61 3.65 15.75
CA GLN A 12 -16.63 2.62 15.93
C GLN A 12 -16.03 1.27 16.34
N ALA A 13 -14.87 0.90 15.79
CA ALA A 13 -14.13 -0.30 16.17
C ALA A 13 -13.83 -0.36 17.67
N TYR A 14 -13.54 0.80 18.28
CA TYR A 14 -13.32 0.90 19.72
C TYR A 14 -14.62 0.76 20.55
N LYS A 15 -15.79 0.96 19.95
CA LYS A 15 -17.11 0.87 20.62
C LYS A 15 -17.81 -0.47 20.41
N ALA A 16 -17.42 -1.24 19.39
CA ALA A 16 -18.01 -2.54 19.08
C ALA A 16 -17.61 -3.60 20.12
N GLN A 17 -18.55 -4.49 20.47
CA GLN A 17 -18.34 -5.54 21.46
C GLN A 17 -17.74 -6.82 20.85
N ASN A 18 -18.00 -7.07 19.56
CA ASN A 18 -17.51 -8.23 18.81
C ASN A 18 -17.36 -7.88 17.30
N GLU A 19 -16.94 -8.86 16.50
CA GLU A 19 -16.73 -8.69 15.07
C GLU A 19 -18.03 -8.44 14.31
N ASP A 20 -19.08 -9.20 14.63
CA ASP A 20 -20.39 -9.07 13.98
C ASP A 20 -20.98 -7.68 14.20
N ASP A 21 -20.81 -7.10 15.38
CA ASP A 21 -21.23 -5.74 15.70
C ASP A 21 -20.42 -4.72 14.89
N SER A 22 -19.09 -4.89 14.81
CA SER A 22 -18.22 -4.02 14.00
C SER A 22 -18.65 -4.05 12.52
N ILE A 23 -18.93 -5.24 12.00
CA ILE A 23 -19.35 -5.48 10.62
C ILE A 23 -20.74 -4.88 10.38
N ARG A 24 -21.72 -5.11 11.26
CA ARG A 24 -23.07 -4.55 11.16
C ARG A 24 -23.07 -3.03 11.16
N HIS A 25 -22.22 -2.40 11.96
CA HIS A 25 -22.07 -0.94 11.95
C HIS A 25 -21.50 -0.43 10.61
N ILE A 26 -20.50 -1.12 10.05
CA ILE A 26 -19.97 -0.80 8.72
C ILE A 26 -21.07 -0.97 7.65
N GLN A 27 -21.89 -2.03 7.75
CA GLN A 27 -23.02 -2.29 6.85
C GLN A 27 -24.14 -1.25 6.99
N GLN A 28 -24.48 -0.82 8.20
CA GLN A 28 -25.52 0.19 8.43
C GLN A 28 -25.08 1.54 7.88
N LYS A 29 -23.82 1.93 8.12
CA LYS A 29 -23.21 3.13 7.51
C LYS A 29 -23.13 3.03 5.98
N TRP A 30 -23.07 1.83 5.42
CA TRP A 30 -23.13 1.61 3.97
C TRP A 30 -24.53 1.87 3.41
N LEU A 31 -25.56 1.29 4.04
CA LEU A 31 -26.96 1.50 3.64
C LEU A 31 -27.35 2.98 3.75
N GLU A 32 -26.94 3.67 4.81
CA GLU A 32 -27.14 5.12 4.98
C GLU A 32 -26.47 5.95 3.89
N LYS A 33 -25.31 5.53 3.37
CA LYS A 33 -24.60 6.28 2.33
C LYS A 33 -25.07 5.94 0.91
N LEU A 34 -25.56 4.72 0.68
CA LEU A 34 -26.12 4.30 -0.60
C LEU A 34 -27.41 5.05 -0.95
N SER A 35 -28.26 5.30 0.04
CA SER A 35 -29.52 6.04 -0.17
C SER A 35 -29.28 7.49 -0.61
N GLU A 36 -28.11 8.05 -0.33
CA GLU A 36 -27.77 9.45 -0.60
C GLU A 36 -27.16 9.70 -1.99
N ALA A 37 -26.71 8.69 -2.74
CA ALA A 37 -25.94 8.93 -3.97
C ALA A 37 -26.41 8.18 -5.22
N LYS A 38 -26.87 8.95 -6.23
CA LYS A 38 -27.39 8.40 -7.49
C LYS A 38 -26.37 8.11 -8.59
N TYR A 39 -25.13 8.60 -8.51
CA TYR A 39 -24.08 8.27 -9.48
C TYR A 39 -22.72 8.24 -8.76
N VAL A 40 -22.17 7.04 -8.57
CA VAL A 40 -20.87 6.74 -7.91
C VAL A 40 -20.64 7.47 -6.57
N GLY A 41 -21.52 7.30 -5.58
CA GLY A 41 -21.34 7.93 -4.27
C GLY A 41 -21.48 6.98 -3.08
N GLY A 42 -20.50 6.11 -2.93
CA GLY A 42 -20.17 5.49 -1.65
C GLY A 42 -18.66 5.41 -1.57
N ALA A 43 -18.05 5.67 -0.41
CA ALA A 43 -16.63 5.36 -0.28
C ALA A 43 -16.40 3.85 -0.23
N ILE A 44 -17.37 3.06 0.22
CA ILE A 44 -17.27 1.60 0.23
C ILE A 44 -17.73 1.09 -1.13
N GLN A 45 -16.85 0.34 -1.79
CA GLN A 45 -16.98 -0.11 -3.18
C GLN A 45 -17.24 -1.62 -3.26
N PHE A 46 -16.89 -2.34 -2.19
CA PHE A 46 -17.25 -3.73 -2.00
C PHE A 46 -17.31 -4.03 -0.50
N CYS A 47 -18.27 -4.83 -0.08
CA CYS A 47 -18.37 -5.37 1.26
C CYS A 47 -18.91 -6.80 1.15
N SER A 48 -18.13 -7.78 1.58
CA SER A 48 -18.59 -9.15 1.77
C SER A 48 -18.27 -9.59 3.19
N THR A 49 -19.11 -10.46 3.74
CA THR A 49 -18.94 -11.10 5.05
C THR A 49 -18.99 -12.62 4.95
N ILE A 50 -19.28 -13.15 3.75
CA ILE A 50 -19.43 -14.58 3.49
C ILE A 50 -18.62 -14.92 2.23
N PRO A 51 -17.68 -15.87 2.27
CA PRO A 51 -17.26 -16.68 3.43
C PRO A 51 -16.34 -15.93 4.41
N SER A 52 -15.91 -14.70 4.08
CA SER A 52 -14.91 -13.95 4.83
C SER A 52 -15.15 -12.43 4.71
N LEU A 53 -14.70 -11.64 5.70
CA LEU A 53 -14.85 -10.18 5.69
C LEU A 53 -13.90 -9.57 4.67
N ILE A 54 -14.45 -8.82 3.72
CA ILE A 54 -13.68 -8.02 2.76
C ILE A 54 -14.42 -6.70 2.55
N VAL A 55 -13.83 -5.61 3.03
CA VAL A 55 -14.33 -4.25 2.78
C VAL A 55 -13.33 -3.50 1.93
N ILE A 56 -13.71 -3.11 0.72
CA ILE A 56 -12.90 -2.28 -0.17
C ILE A 56 -13.50 -0.89 -0.22
N VAL A 57 -12.65 0.12 -0.05
CA VAL A 57 -13.09 1.51 0.07
C VAL A 57 -12.27 2.40 -0.87
N PHE A 58 -12.91 3.12 -1.79
CA PHE A 58 -12.36 4.26 -2.53
C PHE A 58 -13.50 5.18 -2.96
N THR A 59 -13.21 6.43 -3.31
CA THR A 59 -14.22 7.36 -3.85
C THR A 59 -13.84 7.76 -5.27
N GLU A 60 -14.81 8.24 -6.04
CA GLU A 60 -14.50 8.86 -7.34
C GLU A 60 -13.51 10.01 -7.18
N ALA A 61 -13.69 10.85 -6.15
CA ALA A 61 -12.77 11.94 -5.85
C ALA A 61 -11.33 11.45 -5.59
N SER A 62 -11.13 10.30 -4.91
CA SER A 62 -9.79 9.77 -4.67
C SER A 62 -9.15 9.21 -5.93
N LEU A 63 -9.94 8.57 -6.81
CA LEU A 63 -9.48 8.10 -8.12
C LEU A 63 -9.17 9.25 -9.09
N ARG A 64 -9.97 10.32 -9.08
CA ARG A 64 -9.70 11.55 -9.85
C ARG A 64 -8.44 12.24 -9.38
N LEU A 65 -8.26 12.35 -8.07
CA LEU A 65 -7.05 12.90 -7.47
C LEU A 65 -5.82 12.04 -7.83
N TYR A 66 -5.94 10.72 -7.74
CA TYR A 66 -4.88 9.80 -8.15
C TYR A 66 -4.47 10.02 -9.61
N ASN A 67 -5.43 10.03 -10.54
CA ASN A 67 -5.18 10.27 -11.96
C ASN A 67 -4.43 11.58 -12.22
N ALA A 68 -4.81 12.65 -11.52
CA ALA A 68 -4.20 13.97 -11.71
C ALA A 68 -2.75 14.06 -11.21
N LEU A 69 -2.37 13.23 -10.24
CA LEU A 69 -1.12 13.37 -9.49
C LEU A 69 -0.10 12.26 -9.76
N VAL A 70 -0.54 11.06 -10.15
CA VAL A 70 0.34 9.87 -10.28
C VAL A 70 1.50 10.06 -11.26
N HIS A 71 1.33 10.92 -12.27
CA HIS A 71 2.34 11.20 -13.28
C HIS A 71 3.28 12.35 -12.92
N GLN A 72 3.05 13.04 -11.79
CA GLN A 72 3.94 14.13 -11.39
C GLN A 72 5.33 13.58 -11.02
N PRO A 73 6.42 14.29 -11.38
CA PRO A 73 7.78 13.88 -11.03
C PRO A 73 7.94 13.69 -9.51
N GLY A 74 8.56 12.58 -9.12
CA GLY A 74 8.80 12.25 -7.71
C GLY A 74 7.56 11.74 -6.95
N THR A 75 6.41 11.57 -7.61
CA THR A 75 5.25 10.94 -6.98
C THR A 75 5.52 9.48 -6.64
N VAL A 76 5.30 9.13 -5.38
CA VAL A 76 5.47 7.77 -4.86
C VAL A 76 4.12 7.23 -4.40
N VAL A 77 3.80 6.03 -4.85
CA VAL A 77 2.66 5.26 -4.32
C VAL A 77 3.16 4.39 -3.19
N SER A 78 2.50 4.43 -2.04
CA SER A 78 2.88 3.61 -0.90
C SER A 78 1.68 2.84 -0.41
N TRP A 79 1.89 1.60 -0.01
CA TRP A 79 0.89 0.84 0.72
C TRP A 79 1.48 0.19 1.96
N ASP A 80 0.64 0.05 2.97
CA ASP A 80 1.05 -0.41 4.28
C ASP A 80 -0.12 -1.13 4.95
N ALA A 81 0.18 -2.20 5.69
CA ALA A 81 -0.73 -2.74 6.68
C ALA A 81 -0.71 -1.82 7.90
N THR A 82 -1.62 -0.86 7.95
CA THR A 82 -1.57 0.23 8.92
C THR A 82 -2.75 0.20 9.88
N GLY A 83 -2.48 0.32 11.18
CA GLY A 83 -3.48 0.50 12.23
C GLY A 83 -4.52 -0.61 12.33
N SER A 84 -5.58 -0.34 13.11
CA SER A 84 -6.65 -1.31 13.31
C SER A 84 -8.02 -0.65 13.41
N ILE A 85 -8.97 -1.15 12.64
CA ILE A 85 -10.32 -0.53 12.50
C ILE A 85 -11.47 -1.53 12.56
N VAL A 86 -11.21 -2.80 12.86
CA VAL A 86 -12.24 -3.81 13.16
C VAL A 86 -11.75 -4.65 14.33
N ARG A 87 -12.64 -4.94 15.30
CA ARG A 87 -12.35 -5.85 16.40
C ARG A 87 -12.78 -7.25 15.99
N ASN A 88 -11.92 -8.26 16.12
CA ASN A 88 -12.26 -9.65 15.84
C ASN A 88 -12.97 -10.29 17.05
N ASN A 89 -13.45 -11.53 16.89
CA ASN A 89 -14.11 -12.29 17.96
C ASN A 89 -13.20 -12.62 19.16
N ASN A 90 -11.88 -12.53 19.00
CA ASN A 90 -10.90 -12.68 20.08
C ASN A 90 -10.59 -11.35 20.78
N ASN A 91 -11.34 -10.29 20.48
CA ASN A 91 -11.12 -8.93 21.00
C ASN A 91 -9.84 -8.26 20.48
N ASP A 92 -9.15 -8.84 19.49
CA ASP A 92 -8.00 -8.25 18.82
C ASP A 92 -8.43 -7.29 17.71
N LEU A 93 -7.55 -6.36 17.42
CA LEU A 93 -7.75 -5.28 16.49
C LEU A 93 -7.17 -5.66 15.11
N ARG A 94 -8.04 -5.93 14.12
CA ARG A 94 -7.67 -6.32 12.75
C ARG A 94 -6.96 -5.20 12.00
N LEU A 95 -5.86 -5.58 11.34
CA LEU A 95 -5.12 -4.72 10.42
C LEU A 95 -5.96 -4.42 9.17
N TYR A 96 -5.80 -3.22 8.62
CA TYR A 96 -6.31 -2.88 7.29
C TYR A 96 -5.15 -2.41 6.42
N TYR A 97 -5.31 -2.57 5.11
CA TYR A 97 -4.37 -2.07 4.12
C TYR A 97 -4.82 -0.71 3.63
N GLU A 98 -3.87 0.21 3.48
CA GLU A 98 -4.10 1.53 2.91
C GLU A 98 -3.20 1.73 1.70
N LEU A 99 -3.78 2.17 0.58
CA LEU A 99 -3.06 2.66 -0.57
C LEU A 99 -3.01 4.18 -0.51
N THR A 100 -1.81 4.74 -0.47
CA THR A 100 -1.55 6.17 -0.34
C THR A 100 -0.70 6.69 -1.47
N LEU A 101 -0.83 7.99 -1.74
CA LEU A 101 -0.02 8.75 -2.66
C LEU A 101 0.77 9.80 -1.88
N SER A 102 2.07 9.89 -2.14
CA SER A 102 2.92 11.00 -1.71
C SER A 102 3.39 11.75 -2.94
N VAL A 103 3.27 13.07 -2.91
CA VAL A 103 3.68 13.95 -4.02
C VAL A 103 4.56 15.04 -3.42
N PRO A 104 5.83 15.17 -3.87
CA PRO A 104 6.74 16.17 -3.37
C PRO A 104 6.18 17.58 -3.56
N ASN A 105 6.43 18.48 -2.60
CA ASN A 105 6.16 19.92 -2.69
C ASN A 105 4.69 20.37 -2.91
N THR A 106 3.73 19.45 -3.05
CA THR A 106 2.30 19.79 -3.20
C THR A 106 1.52 19.92 -1.90
N ALA A 107 2.02 19.35 -0.80
CA ALA A 107 1.36 19.44 0.50
C ALA A 107 2.40 19.82 1.58
N PRO A 108 2.06 20.70 2.54
CA PRO A 108 2.94 21.01 3.66
C PRO A 108 3.23 19.71 4.42
N HIS A 109 4.51 19.34 4.47
CA HIS A 109 5.13 18.16 5.12
C HIS A 109 4.36 16.83 4.98
N ASP A 110 4.92 15.90 4.19
CA ASP A 110 4.72 14.43 4.29
C ASP A 110 3.26 13.93 4.33
N ARG A 111 2.32 14.71 3.78
CA ARG A 111 0.91 14.36 3.92
C ARG A 111 0.52 13.28 2.91
N LEU A 112 0.60 12.02 3.34
CA LEU A 112 0.05 10.88 2.62
C LEU A 112 -1.43 11.13 2.27
N ILE A 113 -1.75 10.99 0.99
CA ILE A 113 -3.09 11.12 0.43
C ILE A 113 -3.69 9.72 0.30
N PRO A 114 -4.69 9.34 1.10
CA PRO A 114 -5.34 8.05 0.97
C PRO A 114 -6.10 7.95 -0.36
N ILE A 115 -5.84 6.90 -1.11
CA ILE A 115 -6.50 6.57 -2.38
C ILE A 115 -7.57 5.50 -2.16
N SER A 116 -7.21 4.43 -1.45
CA SER A 116 -8.11 3.30 -1.17
C SER A 116 -7.73 2.57 0.12
N PHE A 117 -8.69 1.86 0.70
CA PHE A 117 -8.49 0.97 1.83
C PHE A 117 -9.06 -0.42 1.56
N LEU A 118 -8.46 -1.42 2.19
CA LEU A 118 -8.98 -2.78 2.27
C LEU A 118 -8.99 -3.24 3.73
N ILE A 119 -10.13 -3.73 4.18
CA ILE A 119 -10.30 -4.42 5.48
C ILE A 119 -10.57 -5.88 5.18
N PRO A 120 -9.56 -6.76 5.25
CA PRO A 120 -9.78 -8.17 5.00
C PRO A 120 -9.77 -8.98 6.30
N SER A 121 -10.43 -10.13 6.31
CA SER A 121 -10.22 -11.14 7.33
C SER A 121 -9.10 -12.12 7.01
N ASP A 122 -8.71 -12.22 5.73
CA ASP A 122 -7.58 -13.03 5.24
C ASP A 122 -6.57 -12.14 4.50
N HIS A 123 -5.30 -12.32 4.83
CA HIS A 123 -4.18 -11.52 4.31
C HIS A 123 -3.49 -12.19 3.11
N SER A 124 -4.21 -13.03 2.36
CA SER A 124 -3.69 -13.76 1.20
C SER A 124 -3.59 -12.90 -0.06
N GLN A 125 -2.72 -13.31 -0.99
CA GLN A 125 -2.53 -12.59 -2.25
C GLN A 125 -3.82 -12.45 -3.08
N PRO A 126 -4.69 -13.48 -3.22
CA PRO A 126 -5.93 -13.33 -3.98
C PRO A 126 -6.83 -12.20 -3.48
N ILE A 127 -6.85 -11.93 -2.17
CA ILE A 127 -7.64 -10.85 -1.58
C ILE A 127 -7.07 -9.48 -1.97
N ILE A 128 -5.74 -9.32 -1.95
CA ILE A 128 -5.07 -8.09 -2.40
C ILE A 128 -5.25 -7.89 -3.90
N ASP A 129 -5.11 -8.95 -4.70
CA ASP A 129 -5.34 -8.93 -6.15
C ASP A 129 -6.78 -8.52 -6.47
N PHE A 130 -7.76 -9.04 -5.72
CA PHE A 130 -9.17 -8.68 -5.86
C PHE A 130 -9.41 -7.20 -5.53
N TRP A 131 -8.80 -6.69 -4.46
CA TRP A 131 -8.85 -5.27 -4.11
C TRP A 131 -8.31 -4.37 -5.23
N LEU A 132 -7.12 -4.66 -5.73
CA LEU A 132 -6.53 -3.89 -6.82
C LEU A 132 -7.35 -3.98 -8.11
N SER A 133 -7.93 -5.15 -8.40
CA SER A 133 -8.82 -5.35 -9.55
C SER A 133 -10.09 -4.48 -9.44
N LYS A 134 -10.69 -4.38 -8.24
CA LYS A 134 -11.84 -3.50 -8.00
C LYS A 134 -11.48 -2.02 -8.16
N LEU A 135 -10.29 -1.62 -7.69
CA LEU A 135 -9.79 -0.25 -7.86
C LEU A 135 -9.61 0.09 -9.35
N LYS A 136 -8.95 -0.79 -10.11
CA LYS A 136 -8.77 -0.65 -11.57
C LYS A 136 -10.10 -0.63 -12.32
N TYR A 137 -11.05 -1.47 -11.92
CA TYR A 137 -12.40 -1.47 -12.50
C TYR A 137 -13.12 -0.15 -12.24
N GLY A 138 -13.13 0.34 -10.99
CA GLY A 138 -13.74 1.63 -10.64
C GLY A 138 -13.11 2.78 -11.44
N TYR A 139 -11.79 2.77 -11.62
CA TYR A 139 -11.08 3.71 -12.47
C TYR A 139 -11.55 3.64 -13.93
N LYS A 140 -11.62 2.43 -14.52
CA LYS A 140 -12.10 2.24 -15.90
C LYS A 140 -13.53 2.77 -16.08
N VAL A 141 -14.40 2.59 -15.10
CA VAL A 141 -15.77 3.13 -15.14
C VAL A 141 -15.77 4.67 -15.16
N ILE A 142 -14.98 5.31 -14.28
CA ILE A 142 -14.92 6.78 -14.18
C ILE A 142 -14.28 7.42 -15.42
N PHE A 143 -13.28 6.76 -16.01
CA PHE A 143 -12.45 7.31 -17.08
C PHE A 143 -12.68 6.66 -18.45
N LEU A 144 -13.82 5.99 -18.65
CA LEU A 144 -14.24 5.42 -19.93
C LEU A 144 -13.19 4.45 -20.54
N GLN A 145 -12.89 3.39 -19.79
CA GLN A 145 -11.98 2.29 -20.17
C GLN A 145 -10.50 2.63 -20.35
N LYS A 146 -10.05 3.81 -19.90
CA LYS A 146 -8.60 4.10 -19.82
C LYS A 146 -7.87 3.09 -18.94
N THR A 147 -6.63 2.77 -19.34
CA THR A 147 -5.72 1.95 -18.55
C THR A 147 -5.46 2.63 -17.20
N PHE A 148 -5.43 1.83 -16.13
CA PHE A 148 -5.11 2.34 -14.80
C PHE A 148 -3.66 2.84 -14.79
N PRO A 149 -3.41 4.12 -14.44
CA PRO A 149 -2.06 4.66 -14.45
C PRO A 149 -1.29 4.05 -13.28
N VAL A 150 -0.01 3.78 -13.48
CA VAL A 150 0.84 3.18 -12.45
C VAL A 150 2.02 4.12 -12.19
N SER A 151 2.36 4.33 -10.92
CA SER A 151 3.56 5.09 -10.57
C SER A 151 4.82 4.29 -10.91
N LYS A 152 5.89 5.01 -11.28
CA LYS A 152 7.21 4.42 -11.49
C LYS A 152 7.77 3.76 -10.23
N TYR A 153 7.44 4.31 -9.06
CA TYR A 153 7.95 3.84 -7.77
C TYR A 153 6.80 3.48 -6.83
N MET A 154 6.88 2.30 -6.23
CA MET A 154 5.92 1.85 -5.24
C MET A 154 6.63 1.36 -3.97
N ILE A 155 6.29 1.92 -2.81
CA ILE A 155 6.85 1.51 -1.52
C ILE A 155 5.91 0.52 -0.83
N SER A 156 6.47 -0.60 -0.35
CA SER A 156 5.77 -1.66 0.39
C SER A 156 6.39 -1.90 1.76
N ASP A 157 5.57 -2.22 2.76
CA ASP A 157 5.92 -2.59 4.14
C ASP A 157 6.71 -3.92 4.32
N ARG A 158 7.43 -4.39 3.30
CA ARG A 158 8.07 -5.72 3.23
C ARG A 158 7.13 -6.92 3.34
N SER A 159 5.80 -6.75 3.26
CA SER A 159 4.88 -7.86 3.07
C SER A 159 5.10 -8.52 1.70
N PHE A 160 5.52 -9.78 1.69
CA PHE A 160 5.65 -10.56 0.46
C PHE A 160 4.32 -10.71 -0.28
N VAL A 161 3.19 -10.66 0.43
CA VAL A 161 1.89 -10.72 -0.23
C VAL A 161 1.64 -9.46 -1.05
N LEU A 162 1.94 -8.29 -0.46
CA LEU A 162 1.83 -7.02 -1.14
C LEU A 162 2.80 -6.95 -2.32
N ILE A 163 4.10 -7.20 -2.10
CA ILE A 163 5.10 -7.14 -3.18
C ILE A 163 4.69 -8.05 -4.35
N ARG A 164 4.25 -9.28 -4.08
CA ARG A 164 3.79 -10.21 -5.13
C ARG A 164 2.57 -9.70 -5.86
N ALA A 165 1.56 -9.21 -5.14
CA ALA A 165 0.36 -8.64 -5.74
C ALA A 165 0.69 -7.43 -6.63
N SER A 166 1.64 -6.57 -6.25
CA SER A 166 2.07 -5.47 -7.11
C SER A 166 2.80 -5.92 -8.36
N LEU A 167 3.73 -6.89 -8.25
CA LEU A 167 4.40 -7.44 -9.42
C LEU A 167 3.39 -8.05 -10.40
N HIS A 168 2.44 -8.81 -9.87
CA HIS A 168 1.39 -9.43 -10.66
C HIS A 168 0.47 -8.39 -11.32
N GLN A 169 -0.03 -7.42 -10.56
CA GLN A 169 -1.03 -6.46 -11.04
C GLN A 169 -0.44 -5.36 -11.93
N PHE A 170 0.78 -4.90 -11.67
CA PHE A 170 1.32 -3.73 -12.34
C PHE A 170 2.40 -4.05 -13.37
N ASN A 171 3.15 -5.14 -13.17
CA ASN A 171 4.27 -5.49 -14.03
C ASN A 171 4.07 -6.78 -14.82
N GLU A 172 3.03 -7.56 -14.48
CA GLU A 172 2.81 -8.93 -14.98
C GLU A 172 4.07 -9.80 -14.82
N GLU A 173 4.76 -9.66 -13.68
CA GLU A 173 6.05 -10.32 -13.41
C GLU A 173 5.96 -11.32 -12.24
N SER A 174 6.78 -12.37 -12.32
CA SER A 174 7.13 -13.17 -11.14
C SER A 174 8.21 -12.49 -10.30
N TYR A 175 8.43 -12.99 -9.08
CA TYR A 175 9.57 -12.58 -8.25
C TYR A 175 10.92 -12.78 -8.95
N ARG A 176 11.07 -13.91 -9.65
CA ARG A 176 12.31 -14.26 -10.32
C ARG A 176 12.61 -13.25 -11.43
N ASP A 177 11.61 -12.92 -12.25
CA ASP A 177 11.75 -11.95 -13.33
C ASP A 177 12.08 -10.57 -12.78
N TYR A 178 11.43 -10.17 -11.68
CA TYR A 178 11.73 -8.93 -10.99
C TYR A 178 13.17 -8.85 -10.49
N PHE A 179 13.69 -9.89 -9.84
CA PHE A 179 15.06 -9.91 -9.33
C PHE A 179 16.10 -9.92 -10.46
N ILE A 180 15.85 -10.66 -11.55
CA ILE A 180 16.71 -10.63 -12.74
C ILE A 180 16.74 -9.21 -13.31
N ARG A 181 15.59 -8.55 -13.44
CA ARG A 181 15.49 -7.17 -13.93
C ARG A 181 16.21 -6.19 -12.99
N ALA A 182 16.01 -6.30 -11.67
CA ALA A 182 16.68 -5.46 -10.69
C ALA A 182 18.21 -5.64 -10.72
N PHE A 183 18.69 -6.88 -10.86
CA PHE A 183 20.12 -7.18 -11.00
C PHE A 183 20.71 -6.54 -12.26
N LYS A 184 20.01 -6.62 -13.40
CA LYS A 184 20.42 -5.96 -14.64
C LYS A 184 20.50 -4.43 -14.49
N ILE A 185 19.50 -3.81 -13.84
CA ILE A 185 19.50 -2.36 -13.54
C ILE A 185 20.75 -1.97 -12.75
N VAL A 186 21.07 -2.71 -11.68
CA VAL A 186 22.20 -2.38 -10.78
C VAL A 186 23.57 -2.55 -11.47
N ASN A 187 23.67 -3.41 -12.48
CA ASN A 187 24.91 -3.63 -13.23
C ASN A 187 24.96 -2.82 -14.55
N ASP A 188 24.11 -1.80 -14.69
CA ASP A 188 24.00 -0.97 -15.90
C ASP A 188 23.76 -1.76 -17.21
N ASP A 189 23.26 -3.00 -17.11
CA ASP A 189 22.85 -3.82 -18.27
C ASP A 189 21.42 -3.42 -18.69
N THR A 190 21.31 -2.30 -19.40
CA THR A 190 20.03 -1.77 -19.88
C THR A 190 19.48 -2.49 -21.10
N SER A 191 20.20 -3.50 -21.62
CA SER A 191 19.75 -4.28 -22.76
C SER A 191 18.49 -5.06 -22.35
N GLN A 192 17.33 -4.62 -22.87
CA GLN A 192 16.00 -5.19 -22.62
C GLN A 192 15.29 -4.80 -21.30
N ILE A 193 15.69 -3.71 -20.63
CA ILE A 193 14.92 -3.23 -19.47
C ILE A 193 13.67 -2.47 -19.96
N ASN A 194 12.49 -3.00 -19.63
CA ASN A 194 11.24 -2.27 -19.85
C ASN A 194 11.11 -1.15 -18.80
N GLU A 195 11.44 0.08 -19.21
CA GLU A 195 11.37 1.28 -18.37
C GLU A 195 9.95 1.64 -17.91
N ASN A 196 8.91 1.10 -18.54
CA ASN A 196 7.54 1.36 -18.12
C ASN A 196 7.11 0.52 -16.90
N LYS A 197 7.93 -0.46 -16.48
CA LYS A 197 7.62 -1.26 -15.29
C LYS A 197 7.91 -0.49 -14.01
N THR A 198 7.00 -0.67 -13.05
CA THR A 198 7.12 -0.14 -11.70
C THR A 198 8.26 -0.81 -10.95
N ILE A 199 8.98 -0.02 -10.17
CA ILE A 199 10.01 -0.47 -9.25
C ILE A 199 9.38 -0.54 -7.86
N ILE A 200 9.37 -1.75 -7.28
CA ILE A 200 8.81 -1.98 -5.95
C ILE A 200 9.95 -1.92 -4.94
N ILE A 201 9.85 -0.94 -4.05
CA ILE A 201 10.84 -0.65 -3.03
C ILE A 201 10.32 -1.15 -1.69
N SER A 202 11.14 -1.92 -0.99
CA SER A 202 10.88 -2.26 0.41
C SER A 202 11.07 -1.03 1.28
N CYS A 203 10.10 -0.73 2.14
CA CYS A 203 10.16 0.40 3.07
C CYS A 203 11.44 0.33 3.91
N THR A 204 12.23 1.39 3.83
CA THR A 204 13.57 1.48 4.39
C THR A 204 13.54 1.54 5.91
N ALA A 205 12.56 2.25 6.50
CA ALA A 205 12.32 2.23 7.94
C ALA A 205 12.06 0.80 8.48
N HIS A 206 11.23 0.02 7.78
CA HIS A 206 10.98 -1.38 8.15
C HIS A 206 12.21 -2.27 7.96
N MET A 207 12.98 -2.05 6.89
CA MET A 207 14.24 -2.74 6.66
C MET A 207 15.24 -2.48 7.78
N MET A 208 15.46 -1.21 8.15
CA MET A 208 16.38 -0.81 9.22
C MET A 208 15.93 -1.34 10.59
N LYS A 209 14.63 -1.25 10.90
CA LYS A 209 14.07 -1.82 12.15
C LYS A 209 14.33 -3.33 12.24
N HIS A 210 14.07 -4.08 11.16
CA HIS A 210 14.32 -5.52 11.14
C HIS A 210 15.80 -5.87 11.20
N PHE A 211 16.64 -5.13 10.49
CA PHE A 211 18.09 -5.29 10.56
C PHE A 211 18.56 -5.13 12.00
N ARG A 212 18.15 -4.04 12.67
CA ARG A 212 18.45 -3.79 14.08
C ARG A 212 18.00 -4.94 14.97
N ILE A 213 16.72 -5.33 14.91
CA ILE A 213 16.18 -6.39 15.79
C ILE A 213 16.92 -7.71 15.58
N LYS A 214 17.15 -8.13 14.32
CA LYS A 214 17.79 -9.41 14.02
C LYS A 214 19.27 -9.42 14.35
N ILE A 215 20.00 -8.35 14.09
CA ILE A 215 21.44 -8.28 14.36
C ILE A 215 21.68 -8.19 15.87
N VAL A 216 21.01 -7.25 16.55
CA VAL A 216 21.21 -7.00 17.98
C VAL A 216 20.76 -8.18 18.83
N ASN A 217 19.58 -8.75 18.57
CA ASN A 217 19.06 -9.82 19.41
C ASN A 217 19.72 -11.18 19.14
N LYS A 218 20.22 -11.42 17.91
CA LYS A 218 20.76 -12.73 17.53
C LYS A 218 22.26 -12.83 17.72
N PHE A 219 22.99 -11.74 17.48
CA PHE A 219 24.45 -11.76 17.51
C PHE A 219 25.03 -11.04 18.72
N LEU A 220 24.25 -10.21 19.44
CA LEU A 220 24.71 -9.43 20.60
C LEU A 220 25.97 -8.57 20.35
N VAL A 221 26.34 -8.36 19.08
CA VAL A 221 27.50 -7.54 18.68
C VAL A 221 27.01 -6.16 18.26
N LYS A 222 27.28 -5.16 19.09
CA LYS A 222 26.84 -3.78 18.88
C LYS A 222 27.54 -3.14 17.67
N GLU A 223 28.78 -3.51 17.44
CA GLU A 223 29.65 -3.01 16.37
C GLU A 223 29.12 -3.42 14.98
N LEU A 224 28.64 -4.66 14.83
CA LEU A 224 28.00 -5.14 13.59
C LEU A 224 26.68 -4.42 13.29
N HIS A 225 25.94 -4.05 14.35
CA HIS A 225 24.75 -3.23 14.21
C HIS A 225 25.10 -1.82 13.73
N GLU A 226 26.07 -1.16 14.35
CA GLU A 226 26.50 0.20 13.97
C GLU A 226 27.03 0.24 12.55
N LEU A 227 27.92 -0.69 12.18
CA LEU A 227 28.44 -0.81 10.82
C LEU A 227 27.31 -1.05 9.80
N GLY A 228 26.41 -2.00 10.06
CA GLY A 228 25.33 -2.29 9.12
C GLY A 228 24.31 -1.16 8.98
N MET A 229 24.01 -0.44 10.07
CA MET A 229 23.15 0.74 10.02
C MET A 229 23.83 1.89 9.26
N TRP A 230 25.15 2.06 9.42
CA TRP A 230 25.94 3.02 8.66
C TRP A 230 25.97 2.67 7.17
N SER A 231 26.27 1.42 6.80
CA SER A 231 26.24 0.95 5.40
C SER A 231 24.86 1.14 4.76
N LEU A 232 23.78 0.83 5.49
CA LEU A 232 22.41 1.07 5.02
C LEU A 232 22.14 2.57 4.86
N SER A 233 22.60 3.41 5.78
CA SER A 233 22.47 4.86 5.66
C SER A 233 23.21 5.38 4.43
N LEU A 234 24.42 4.92 4.15
CA LEU A 234 25.14 5.27 2.94
C LEU A 234 24.36 4.87 1.69
N LEU A 235 23.91 3.60 1.61
CA LEU A 235 23.08 3.10 0.50
C LEU A 235 21.81 3.92 0.25
N LEU A 236 21.23 4.51 1.30
CA LEU A 236 20.01 5.33 1.19
C LEU A 236 20.28 6.75 0.72
N ASN A 237 21.51 7.23 0.87
CA ASN A 237 21.91 8.59 0.52
C ASN A 237 22.76 8.66 -0.76
N THR A 238 23.07 7.50 -1.37
CA THR A 238 23.79 7.43 -2.63
C THR A 238 22.83 7.26 -3.81
N SER A 239 23.14 7.94 -4.91
CA SER A 239 22.35 7.85 -6.16
C SER A 239 22.96 6.83 -7.12
N HIS A 240 24.26 6.58 -6.99
CA HIS A 240 25.02 5.62 -7.76
C HIS A 240 25.87 4.73 -6.85
N TRP A 241 26.17 3.50 -7.32
CA TRP A 241 27.06 2.58 -6.61
C TRP A 241 28.44 3.21 -6.33
N ASN A 242 28.95 4.00 -7.27
CA ASN A 242 30.24 4.67 -7.14
C ASN A 242 30.26 5.75 -6.04
N ASP A 243 29.11 6.34 -5.68
CA ASP A 243 29.03 7.33 -4.61
C ASP A 243 29.30 6.69 -3.24
N MET A 244 29.10 5.38 -3.11
CA MET A 244 29.44 4.64 -1.88
C MET A 244 30.94 4.47 -1.69
N LEU A 245 31.72 4.45 -2.78
CA LEU A 245 33.17 4.27 -2.70
C LEU A 245 33.89 5.57 -2.31
N GLN A 246 33.17 6.70 -2.32
CA GLN A 246 33.70 8.04 -2.04
C GLN A 246 33.36 8.55 -0.63
N ASN A 247 32.48 7.86 0.10
CA ASN A 247 32.06 8.17 1.48
C ASN A 247 32.57 7.13 2.48
#